data_AF-H3C8T0-F1
#
_entry.id   AF-H3C8T0-F1
#
_cell.length_a   1.000
_cell.length_b   1.000
_cell.length_c   1.000
_cell.angle_alpha   90.00
_cell.angle_beta   90.00
_cell.angle_gamma   90.00
#
_symmetry.space_group_name_H-M   'P 1'
#
loop_
_entity.id
_entity.type
_entity.pdbx_description
1 polymer ?
#
loop_
_entity_poly.entity_id
_entity_poly.type
_entity_poly.pdbx_seq_one_letter_code
_entity_poly.pdbx_strand_id
1 'polypeptide(L)'
;HFLKSPNFDGWFRTRRREMTQKLEALHLEALCEEDLQQRIQKHSEVETVDLVLKLKDKLTQAEKQHLPLRPGTLARLREHTEAVILSLPEDLQGILHKPPTP
;
A
#
# COMPACT_ATOMS: atom_id res chain seq x y z
N HIS A 1 -28.31 -29.36 0.13
CA HIS A 1 -27.92 -28.20 0.96
C HIS A 1 -26.86 -27.39 0.22
N PHE A 2 -27.24 -26.38 -0.58
CA PHE A 2 -26.35 -25.66 -1.51
C PHE A 2 -25.19 -24.92 -0.80
N LEU A 3 -25.50 -24.18 0.27
CA LEU A 3 -24.52 -23.38 1.03
C LEU A 3 -23.43 -24.19 1.75
N LYS A 4 -23.59 -25.52 1.84
CA LYS A 4 -22.61 -26.43 2.45
C LYS A 4 -21.84 -27.25 1.39
N SER A 5 -22.09 -26.99 0.10
CA SER A 5 -21.44 -27.72 -0.98
C SER A 5 -20.01 -27.22 -1.22
N PRO A 6 -19.05 -28.09 -1.59
CA PRO A 6 -17.70 -27.68 -1.97
C PRO A 6 -17.67 -26.64 -3.10
N ASN A 7 -18.62 -26.72 -4.04
CA ASN A 7 -18.75 -25.76 -5.14
C ASN A 7 -19.06 -24.35 -4.62
N PHE A 8 -19.99 -24.22 -3.67
CA PHE A 8 -20.30 -22.93 -3.07
C PHE A 8 -19.13 -22.37 -2.26
N ASP A 9 -18.45 -23.21 -1.47
CA ASP A 9 -17.29 -22.77 -0.68
C ASP A 9 -16.15 -22.25 -1.57
N GLY A 10 -15.80 -22.97 -2.64
CA GLY A 10 -14.77 -22.54 -3.58
C GLY A 10 -15.12 -21.24 -4.32
N TRP A 11 -16.37 -21.13 -4.80
CA TRP A 11 -16.88 -19.91 -5.41
C TRP A 11 -16.86 -18.72 -4.44
N PHE A 12 -17.34 -18.93 -3.20
CA PHE A 12 -17.39 -17.89 -2.17
C PHE A 12 -16.00 -17.40 -1.79
N ARG A 13 -15.02 -18.30 -1.61
CA ARG A 13 -13.62 -17.92 -1.35
C ARG A 13 -13.04 -17.08 -2.48
N THR A 14 -13.29 -17.50 -3.73
CA THR A 14 -12.83 -16.77 -4.92
C THR A 14 -13.45 -15.37 -4.96
N ARG A 15 -14.77 -15.26 -4.80
CA ARG A 15 -15.48 -13.98 -4.79
C ARG A 15 -15.04 -13.06 -3.65
N ARG A 16 -14.82 -13.62 -2.47
CA ARG A 16 -14.32 -12.86 -1.32
C ARG A 16 -12.92 -12.31 -1.61
N ARG A 17 -12.03 -13.12 -2.19
CA ARG A 17 -10.70 -12.67 -2.60
C ARG A 17 -10.78 -11.55 -3.64
N GLU A 18 -11.57 -11.72 -4.69
CA GLU A 18 -11.76 -10.67 -5.73
C GLU A 18 -12.24 -9.35 -5.12
N MET A 19 -13.22 -9.42 -4.21
CA MET A 19 -13.75 -8.24 -3.52
C MET A 19 -12.67 -7.57 -2.66
N THR A 20 -11.93 -8.34 -1.86
CA THR A 20 -10.84 -7.81 -1.03
C THR A 20 -9.77 -7.14 -1.89
N GLN A 21 -9.32 -7.78 -2.97
CA GLN A 21 -8.32 -7.21 -3.88
C GLN A 21 -8.81 -5.90 -4.54
N LYS A 22 -10.09 -5.84 -4.91
CA LYS A 22 -10.68 -4.62 -5.48
C LYS A 22 -10.74 -3.48 -4.46
N LEU A 23 -11.09 -3.78 -3.20
CA LEU A 23 -11.10 -2.79 -2.13
C LEU A 23 -9.69 -2.25 -1.83
N GLU A 24 -8.70 -3.15 -1.76
CA GLU A 24 -7.30 -2.77 -1.58
C GLU A 24 -6.78 -1.90 -2.73
N ALA A 25 -7.14 -2.25 -3.97
CA ALA A 25 -6.79 -1.47 -5.16
C ALA A 25 -7.37 -0.04 -5.09
N LEU A 26 -8.67 0.08 -4.79
CA LEU A 26 -9.33 1.38 -4.64
C LEU A 26 -8.72 2.22 -3.53
N HIS A 27 -8.34 1.60 -2.41
CA HIS A 27 -7.71 2.30 -1.31
C HIS A 27 -6.32 2.84 -1.68
N LEU A 28 -5.50 2.05 -2.40
CA LEU A 28 -4.21 2.51 -2.90
C LEU A 28 -4.36 3.63 -3.93
N GLU A 29 -5.37 3.54 -4.78
CA GLU A 29 -5.69 4.59 -5.73
C GLU A 29 -6.10 5.91 -5.05
N ALA A 30 -6.89 5.84 -3.98
CA ALA A 30 -7.24 7.02 -3.19
C ALA A 30 -6.01 7.62 -2.49
N LEU A 31 -5.12 6.79 -1.92
CA LEU A 31 -3.85 7.24 -1.34
C LEU A 31 -2.94 7.90 -2.39
N CYS A 32 -3.02 7.46 -3.64
CA CYS A 32 -2.26 8.02 -4.75
C CYS A 32 -2.77 9.41 -5.18
N GLU A 33 -4.02 9.73 -4.87
CA GLU A 33 -4.63 11.04 -5.16
C GLU A 33 -4.57 12.00 -3.95
N GLU A 34 -4.30 11.48 -2.75
CA GLU A 34 -4.11 12.27 -1.53
C GLU A 34 -2.79 13.07 -1.60
N ASP A 35 -2.82 14.31 -1.09
CA ASP A 35 -1.61 15.10 -0.87
C ASP A 35 -0.89 14.64 0.41
N LEU A 36 -0.02 13.63 0.25
CA LEU A 36 0.77 13.10 1.36
C LEU A 36 1.72 14.14 1.95
N GLN A 37 2.17 15.13 1.18
CA GLN A 37 3.06 16.19 1.65
C GLN A 37 2.35 17.13 2.61
N GLN A 38 1.10 17.49 2.30
CA GLN A 38 0.27 18.27 3.22
C GLN A 38 -0.06 17.48 4.49
N ARG A 39 -0.27 16.16 4.37
CA ARG A 39 -0.58 15.30 5.51
C ARG A 39 0.57 15.24 6.51
N ILE A 40 1.79 14.92 6.05
CA ILE A 40 2.95 14.73 6.94
C ILE A 40 3.33 15.99 7.72
N GLN A 41 3.01 17.20 7.22
CA GLN A 41 3.25 18.45 7.95
C GLN A 41 2.51 18.53 9.30
N LYS A 42 1.46 17.74 9.48
CA LYS A 42 0.68 17.68 10.73
C LYS A 42 1.05 16.48 11.60
N HIS A 43 2.04 15.70 11.19
CA HIS A 43 2.45 14.47 11.86
C HIS A 43 3.90 14.59 12.36
N SER A 44 4.21 13.83 13.41
CA SER A 44 5.57 13.66 13.91
C SER A 44 6.45 12.88 12.94
N GLU A 45 7.76 12.95 13.14
CA GLU A 45 8.73 12.15 12.39
C GLU A 45 8.45 10.65 12.52
N VAL A 46 8.09 10.17 13.73
CA VAL A 46 7.77 8.76 13.99
C VAL A 46 6.54 8.32 13.20
N GLU A 47 5.48 9.13 13.18
CA GLU A 47 4.28 8.84 12.39
C GLU A 47 4.56 8.85 10.88
N THR A 48 5.44 9.74 10.44
CA THR A 48 5.87 9.82 9.03
C THR A 48 6.71 8.61 8.63
N VAL A 49 7.63 8.16 9.50
CA VAL A 49 8.39 6.91 9.32
C VAL A 49 7.45 5.71 9.24
N ASP A 50 6.49 5.58 10.16
CA ASP A 50 5.49 4.50 10.14
C ASP A 50 4.65 4.51 8.86
N LEU A 51 4.26 5.69 8.38
CA LEU A 51 3.57 5.85 7.09
C LEU A 51 4.43 5.32 5.93
N VAL A 52 5.71 5.68 5.87
CA VAL A 52 6.63 5.19 4.83
C VAL A 52 6.73 3.67 4.86
N LEU A 53 6.91 3.07 6.04
CA LEU A 53 7.01 1.62 6.19
C LEU A 53 5.73 0.92 5.71
N LYS A 54 4.56 1.44 6.09
CA LYS A 54 3.26 0.93 5.64
C LYS A 54 3.08 1.08 4.13
N LEU A 55 3.51 2.19 3.54
CA LEU A 55 3.42 2.39 2.08
C LEU A 55 4.32 1.42 1.33
N LYS A 56 5.55 1.20 1.79
CA LYS A 56 6.49 0.23 1.19
C LYS A 56 5.97 -1.21 1.26
N ASP A 57 5.40 -1.60 2.40
CA ASP A 57 4.79 -2.93 2.56
C ASP A 57 3.58 -3.09 1.61
N LYS A 58 2.67 -2.10 1.58
CA LYS A 58 1.52 -2.10 0.68
C LYS A 58 1.92 -2.13 -0.80
N LEU A 59 2.96 -1.41 -1.20
CA LEU A 59 3.49 -1.45 -2.58
C LEU A 59 3.99 -2.85 -2.93
N THR A 60 4.80 -3.45 -2.04
CA THR A 60 5.33 -4.81 -2.22
C THR A 60 4.21 -5.84 -2.31
N GLN A 61 3.20 -5.73 -1.44
CA GLN A 61 2.03 -6.60 -1.43
C GLN A 61 1.20 -6.43 -2.72
N ALA A 62 0.97 -5.20 -3.16
CA ALA A 62 0.19 -4.90 -4.36
C ALA A 62 0.82 -5.52 -5.61
N GLU A 63 2.16 -5.47 -5.71
CA GLU A 63 2.90 -6.12 -6.79
C GLU A 63 2.83 -7.63 -6.73
N LYS A 64 3.10 -8.22 -5.56
CA LYS A 64 3.06 -9.67 -5.36
C LYS A 64 1.68 -10.26 -5.65
N GLN A 65 0.62 -9.53 -5.33
CA GLN A 65 -0.76 -9.97 -5.53
C GLN A 65 -1.33 -9.59 -6.91
N HIS A 66 -0.58 -8.85 -7.72
CA HIS A 66 -1.03 -8.29 -9.00
C HIS A 66 -2.39 -7.58 -8.86
N LEU A 67 -2.50 -6.66 -7.90
CA LEU A 67 -3.75 -5.93 -7.67
C LEU A 67 -4.20 -5.19 -8.95
N PRO A 68 -5.50 -5.15 -9.25
CA PRO A 68 -6.04 -4.53 -10.45
C PRO A 68 -6.09 -3.00 -10.30
N LEU A 69 -4.92 -2.37 -10.33
CA LEU A 69 -4.73 -0.93 -10.18
C LEU A 69 -4.77 -0.21 -11.54
N ARG A 70 -5.16 1.08 -11.53
CA ARG A 70 -4.96 1.97 -12.69
C ARG A 70 -3.48 2.00 -13.13
N PRO A 71 -3.22 2.08 -14.45
CA PRO A 71 -1.84 2.19 -14.95
C PRO A 71 -1.11 3.38 -14.33
N GLY A 72 0.11 3.15 -13.85
CA GLY A 72 0.95 4.19 -13.25
C GLY A 72 0.69 4.48 -11.77
N THR A 73 -0.37 3.95 -11.14
CA THR A 73 -0.65 4.17 -9.71
C THR A 73 0.52 3.73 -8.81
N LEU A 74 1.11 2.56 -9.08
CA LEU A 74 2.27 2.08 -8.30
C LEU A 74 3.50 2.96 -8.49
N ALA A 75 3.75 3.46 -9.69
CA ALA A 75 4.88 4.36 -9.97
C ALA A 75 4.70 5.68 -9.22
N ARG A 76 3.51 6.29 -9.31
CA ARG A 76 3.21 7.54 -8.61
C ARG A 76 3.25 7.39 -7.08
N LEU A 77 2.74 6.27 -6.53
CA LEU A 77 2.85 6.00 -5.10
C LEU A 77 4.30 5.83 -4.63
N ARG A 78 5.18 5.24 -5.46
CA ARG A 78 6.63 5.19 -5.17
C ARG A 78 7.24 6.57 -5.16
N GLU A 79 6.93 7.41 -6.14
CA GLU A 79 7.38 8.80 -6.18
C GLU A 79 6.90 9.59 -4.96
N HIS A 80 5.63 9.42 -4.56
CA HIS A 80 5.12 10.05 -3.33
C HIS A 80 5.83 9.53 -2.09
N THR A 81 6.08 8.22 -2.01
CA THR A 81 6.81 7.61 -0.88
C THR A 81 8.22 8.19 -0.79
N GLU A 82 8.91 8.32 -1.92
CA GLU A 82 10.25 8.92 -1.98
C GLU A 82 10.24 10.38 -1.55
N ALA A 83 9.28 11.17 -2.04
CA ALA A 83 9.12 12.56 -1.64
C ALA A 83 8.86 12.71 -0.13
N VAL A 84 8.10 11.79 0.47
CA VAL A 84 7.90 11.75 1.93
C VAL A 84 9.21 11.40 2.64
N ILE A 85 9.99 10.45 2.13
CA ILE A 85 11.29 10.11 2.75
C ILE A 85 12.23 11.32 2.71
N LEU A 86 12.37 11.99 1.57
CA LEU A 86 13.23 13.16 1.40
C LEU A 86 12.83 14.36 2.29
N SER A 87 11.61 14.37 2.83
CA SER A 87 11.15 15.39 3.78
C SER A 87 11.59 15.14 5.22
N LEU A 88 12.00 13.91 5.55
CA LEU A 88 12.53 13.55 6.88
C LEU A 88 13.98 14.02 7.06
N PRO A 89 14.47 14.13 8.30
CA PRO A 89 15.90 14.30 8.58
C PRO A 89 16.80 13.21 7.98
N GLU A 90 18.06 13.55 7.66
CA GLU A 90 19.00 12.71 6.91
C GLU A 90 19.32 11.36 7.60
N ASP A 91 19.36 11.34 8.92
CA ASP A 91 19.57 10.12 9.72
C ASP A 91 18.43 9.11 9.55
N LEU A 92 17.18 9.58 9.47
CA LEU A 92 16.00 8.74 9.22
C LEU A 92 15.90 8.31 7.74
N GLN A 93 16.27 9.18 6.80
CA GLN A 93 16.33 8.83 5.38
C GLN A 93 17.25 7.62 5.13
N GLY A 94 18.46 7.67 5.68
CA GLY A 94 19.46 6.62 5.50
C GLY A 94 19.02 5.26 6.07
N ILE A 95 18.17 5.24 7.09
CA ILE A 95 17.57 4.02 7.64
C ILE A 95 16.48 3.48 6.70
N LEU A 96 15.63 4.36 6.18
CA LEU A 96 14.52 3.98 5.31
C LEU A 96 14.96 3.52 3.91
N HIS A 97 16.09 4.00 3.40
CA HIS A 97 16.63 3.59 2.10
C HIS A 97 17.31 2.22 2.12
N LYS A 98 17.69 1.75 3.31
CA LYS A 98 18.26 0.40 3.44
C LYS A 98 17.16 -0.63 3.19
N PRO A 99 17.40 -1.65 2.36
CA PRO A 99 16.50 -2.79 2.30
C PRO A 99 16.43 -3.41 3.71
N PRO A 100 15.27 -3.88 4.16
CA PRO A 100 15.16 -4.55 5.45
C PRO A 100 16.16 -5.71 5.48
N THR A 101 17.11 -5.67 6.41
CA THR A 101 18.02 -6.79 6.66
C THR A 101 17.18 -8.00 7.08
N PRO A 102 17.38 -9.17 6.44
CA PRO A 102 16.63 -10.39 6.74
C PRO A 102 16.93 -10.93 8.14
#